data_AF-A0A1F9BGZ9-F1
#
_entry.id   AF-A0A1F9BGZ9-F1
#
_cell.length_a   1.000
_cell.length_b   1.000
_cell.length_c   1.000
_cell.angle_alpha   90.00
_cell.angle_beta   90.00
_cell.angle_gamma   90.00
#
_symmetry.space_group_name_H-M   'P 1'
#
loop_
_entity.id
_entity.type
_entity.pdbx_description
1 polymer ?
#
loop_
_entity_poly.entity_id
_entity_poly.type
_entity_poly.pdbx_seq_one_letter_code
_entity_poly.pdbx_strand_id
1 'polypeptide(L)'
;MTDDMEERKKLYSNTRQDLLTRNLSNSERYDNAILALSTGILALSLAFIKDIVPLDKSLYIFLLITSWCLFGLAIVSTLVSFVLSQFAIKRQLKYAEKYYLDKEDEYLKKENPLATLTDFANYTAGVFFVIGVITTIVFVSVNIQGGNNMTKQLIKDAASVPSLQKVQTETEKRGATIPELQPVKTPAPSTQESNSQSSQSSGTVKKE
;
A
#
# COMPACT_ATOMS: atom_id res chain seq x y z
N MET A 1 -54.85 -25.35 -13.95
CA MET A 1 -53.81 -26.33 -13.57
C MET A 1 -52.72 -26.48 -14.63
N THR A 2 -53.02 -26.80 -15.89
CA THR A 2 -52.02 -26.81 -16.98
C THR A 2 -51.49 -25.42 -17.29
N ASP A 3 -52.39 -24.42 -17.38
CA ASP A 3 -52.02 -23.03 -17.69
C ASP A 3 -51.13 -22.41 -16.61
N ASP A 4 -51.42 -22.67 -15.32
CA ASP A 4 -50.60 -22.22 -14.20
C ASP A 4 -49.18 -22.83 -14.22
N MET A 5 -49.05 -24.08 -14.68
CA MET A 5 -47.77 -24.77 -14.81
C MET A 5 -46.94 -24.22 -15.98
N GLU A 6 -47.57 -23.92 -17.11
CA GLU A 6 -46.90 -23.30 -18.26
C GLU A 6 -46.44 -21.87 -17.93
N GLU A 7 -47.28 -21.09 -17.25
CA GLU A 7 -46.93 -19.74 -16.81
C GLU A 7 -45.75 -19.77 -15.84
N ARG A 8 -45.75 -20.66 -14.84
CA ARG A 8 -44.63 -20.82 -13.91
C ARG A 8 -43.34 -21.24 -14.60
N LYS A 9 -43.40 -22.14 -15.61
CA LYS A 9 -42.23 -22.53 -16.40
C LYS A 9 -41.66 -21.36 -17.20
N LYS A 10 -42.52 -20.57 -17.82
CA LYS A 10 -42.15 -19.37 -18.57
C LYS A 10 -41.52 -18.31 -17.65
N LEU A 11 -42.10 -18.08 -16.48
CA LEU A 11 -41.54 -17.16 -15.49
C LEU A 11 -40.15 -17.65 -15.04
N TYR A 12 -40.03 -18.94 -14.70
CA TYR A 12 -38.75 -19.55 -14.33
C TYR A 12 -37.69 -19.42 -15.43
N SER A 13 -38.01 -19.73 -16.70
CA SER A 13 -37.04 -19.63 -17.80
C SER A 13 -36.57 -18.19 -18.00
N ASN A 14 -37.48 -17.21 -17.91
CA ASN A 14 -37.15 -15.79 -18.04
C ASN A 14 -36.27 -15.32 -16.88
N THR A 15 -36.64 -15.65 -15.64
CA THR A 15 -35.83 -15.32 -14.45
C THR A 15 -34.45 -15.98 -14.54
N ARG A 16 -34.37 -17.25 -14.97
CA ARG A 16 -33.10 -17.95 -15.14
C ARG A 16 -32.21 -17.27 -16.19
N GLN A 17 -32.77 -16.88 -17.34
CA GLN A 17 -32.05 -16.17 -18.39
C GLN A 17 -31.49 -14.83 -17.87
N ASP A 18 -32.30 -14.06 -17.16
CA ASP A 18 -31.89 -12.77 -16.56
C ASP A 18 -30.77 -12.97 -15.52
N LEU A 19 -30.91 -13.95 -14.62
CA LEU A 19 -29.87 -14.26 -13.63
C LEU A 19 -28.55 -14.71 -14.28
N LEU A 20 -28.60 -15.55 -15.33
CA LEU A 20 -27.41 -15.98 -16.05
C LEU A 20 -26.72 -14.82 -16.77
N THR A 21 -27.50 -13.94 -17.40
CA THR A 21 -26.97 -12.74 -18.07
C THR A 21 -26.29 -11.80 -17.08
N ARG A 22 -26.89 -11.60 -15.90
CA ARG A 22 -26.29 -10.80 -14.82
C ARG A 22 -25.03 -11.44 -14.27
N ASN A 23 -25.02 -12.76 -14.10
CA ASN A 23 -23.85 -13.49 -13.64
C ASN A 23 -22.67 -13.33 -14.61
N LEU A 24 -22.92 -13.50 -15.92
CA LEU A 24 -21.92 -13.28 -16.97
C LEU A 24 -21.35 -11.85 -16.91
N SER A 25 -22.21 -10.84 -16.91
CA SER A 25 -21.79 -9.44 -16.81
C SER A 25 -20.99 -9.18 -15.53
N ASN A 26 -21.39 -9.76 -14.40
CA ASN A 26 -20.68 -9.61 -13.14
C ASN A 26 -19.28 -10.25 -13.20
N SER A 27 -19.16 -11.43 -13.82
CA SER A 27 -17.85 -12.09 -14.02
C SER A 27 -16.93 -11.24 -14.90
N GLU A 28 -17.43 -10.70 -16.01
CA GLU A 28 -16.64 -9.83 -16.88
C GLU A 28 -16.18 -8.56 -16.16
N ARG A 29 -17.05 -7.95 -15.34
CA ARG A 29 -16.70 -6.78 -14.54
C ARG A 29 -15.66 -7.09 -13.48
N TYR A 30 -15.75 -8.27 -12.87
CA TYR A 30 -14.78 -8.76 -11.90
C TYR A 30 -13.40 -8.94 -12.52
N ASP A 31 -13.30 -9.63 -13.66
CA ASP A 31 -12.03 -9.88 -14.35
C ASP A 31 -11.37 -8.58 -14.81
N ASN A 32 -12.18 -7.66 -15.36
CA ASN A 32 -11.71 -6.33 -15.75
C ASN A 32 -11.23 -5.52 -14.54
N ALA A 33 -11.90 -5.62 -13.40
CA ALA A 33 -11.47 -4.96 -12.17
C ALA A 33 -10.13 -5.52 -11.68
N ILE A 34 -9.94 -6.85 -11.67
CA ILE A 34 -8.65 -7.46 -11.31
C ILE A 34 -7.54 -6.97 -12.24
N LEU A 35 -7.76 -7.01 -13.56
CA LEU A 35 -6.75 -6.61 -14.53
C LEU A 35 -6.39 -5.12 -14.39
N ALA A 36 -7.39 -4.25 -14.33
CA ALA A 36 -7.18 -2.80 -14.19
C ALA A 36 -6.49 -2.45 -12.86
N LEU A 37 -6.93 -3.04 -11.74
CA LEU A 37 -6.33 -2.76 -10.44
C LEU A 37 -4.95 -3.36 -10.30
N SER A 38 -4.72 -4.59 -10.77
CA SER A 38 -3.39 -5.22 -10.73
C SER A 38 -2.37 -4.43 -11.54
N THR A 39 -2.74 -4.04 -12.77
CA THR A 39 -1.87 -3.22 -13.63
C THR A 39 -1.66 -1.83 -13.05
N GLY A 40 -2.72 -1.18 -12.54
CA GLY A 40 -2.64 0.14 -11.92
C GLY A 40 -1.76 0.15 -10.67
N ILE A 41 -1.96 -0.79 -9.74
CA ILE A 41 -1.14 -0.92 -8.52
C ILE A 41 0.30 -1.26 -8.86
N LEU A 42 0.53 -2.18 -9.81
CA LEU A 42 1.88 -2.54 -10.23
C LEU A 42 2.61 -1.36 -10.88
N ALA A 43 1.95 -0.62 -11.77
CA ALA A 43 2.51 0.58 -12.39
C ALA A 43 2.82 1.66 -11.36
N LEU A 44 1.90 1.91 -10.42
CA LEU A 44 2.10 2.84 -9.32
C LEU A 44 3.28 2.40 -8.43
N SER A 45 3.36 1.09 -8.13
CA SER A 45 4.45 0.50 -7.37
C SER A 45 5.77 0.74 -8.08
N LEU A 46 5.91 0.39 -9.36
CA LEU A 46 7.16 0.60 -10.10
C LEU A 46 7.54 2.08 -10.24
N ALA A 47 6.56 2.97 -10.41
CA ALA A 47 6.80 4.40 -10.57
C ALA A 47 7.31 5.06 -9.28
N PHE A 48 6.70 4.76 -8.13
CA PHE A 48 6.94 5.51 -6.90
C PHE A 48 7.71 4.73 -5.82
N ILE A 49 8.06 3.45 -6.04
CA ILE A 49 8.71 2.67 -4.98
C ILE A 49 10.04 3.27 -4.52
N LYS A 50 10.80 3.86 -5.44
CA LYS A 50 12.10 4.49 -5.14
C LYS A 50 11.94 5.80 -4.37
N ASP A 51 10.85 6.52 -4.61
CA ASP A 51 10.56 7.79 -3.93
C ASP A 51 10.01 7.57 -2.52
N ILE A 52 9.29 6.46 -2.31
CA ILE A 52 8.64 6.14 -1.03
C ILE A 52 9.57 5.33 -0.11
N VAL A 53 10.38 4.43 -0.66
CA VAL A 53 11.25 3.53 0.10
C VAL A 53 12.70 3.59 -0.44
N PRO A 54 13.69 4.02 0.39
CA PRO A 54 15.09 3.91 0.01
C PRO A 54 15.50 2.44 -0.07
N LEU A 55 15.54 1.90 -1.28
CA LEU A 55 15.75 0.47 -1.55
C LEU A 55 17.07 -0.06 -0.97
N ASP A 56 18.09 0.78 -0.92
CA ASP A 56 19.44 0.45 -0.41
C ASP A 56 19.44 0.08 1.08
N LYS A 57 18.43 0.53 1.85
CA LYS A 57 18.26 0.21 3.27
C LYS A 57 16.98 -0.57 3.55
N SER A 58 16.26 -0.98 2.50
CA SER A 58 14.96 -1.62 2.68
C SER A 58 15.12 -3.01 3.29
N LEU A 59 14.27 -3.29 4.28
CA LEU A 59 14.14 -4.63 4.82
C LEU A 59 13.07 -5.38 4.02
N TYR A 60 13.32 -6.66 3.76
CA TYR A 60 12.37 -7.56 3.12
C TYR A 60 12.01 -7.24 1.65
N ILE A 61 12.98 -6.86 0.81
CA ILE A 61 12.76 -6.65 -0.63
C ILE A 61 12.09 -7.85 -1.35
N PHE A 62 12.29 -9.06 -0.83
CA PHE A 62 11.64 -10.27 -1.34
C PHE A 62 10.10 -10.21 -1.27
N LEU A 63 9.51 -9.55 -0.26
CA LEU A 63 8.05 -9.38 -0.18
C LEU A 63 7.53 -8.53 -1.35
N LEU A 64 8.27 -7.49 -1.72
CA LEU A 64 7.91 -6.65 -2.86
C LEU A 64 7.96 -7.43 -4.17
N ILE A 65 9.06 -8.15 -4.43
CA ILE A 65 9.21 -8.99 -5.62
C ILE A 65 8.10 -10.05 -5.69
N THR A 66 7.81 -10.70 -4.55
CA THR A 66 6.72 -11.67 -4.44
C THR A 66 5.38 -11.03 -4.81
N SER A 67 5.09 -9.83 -4.30
CA SER A 67 3.84 -9.13 -4.63
C SER A 67 3.72 -8.83 -6.13
N TRP A 68 4.82 -8.43 -6.79
CA TRP A 68 4.84 -8.19 -8.24
C TRP A 68 4.59 -9.48 -9.03
N CYS A 69 5.21 -10.58 -8.63
CA CYS A 69 4.95 -11.89 -9.22
C CYS A 69 3.48 -12.29 -9.05
N LEU A 70 2.87 -12.04 -7.89
CA LEU A 70 1.46 -12.33 -7.64
C LEU A 70 0.52 -11.49 -8.51
N PHE A 71 0.78 -10.19 -8.68
CA PHE A 71 0.00 -9.36 -9.60
C PHE A 71 0.16 -9.80 -11.05
N GLY A 72 1.40 -10.12 -11.47
CA GLY A 72 1.66 -10.68 -12.79
C GLY A 72 0.90 -11.99 -13.01
N LEU A 73 0.92 -12.89 -12.03
CA LEU A 73 0.21 -14.16 -12.10
C LEU A 73 -1.32 -13.97 -12.11
N ALA A 74 -1.85 -13.01 -11.36
CA ALA A 74 -3.27 -12.65 -11.41
C ALA A 74 -3.67 -12.18 -12.82
N ILE A 75 -2.89 -11.29 -13.44
CA ILE A 75 -3.13 -10.81 -14.81
C ILE A 75 -3.06 -11.95 -15.83
N VAL A 76 -2.05 -12.80 -15.75
CA VAL A 76 -1.93 -13.95 -16.66
C VAL A 76 -3.10 -14.91 -16.47
N SER A 77 -3.52 -15.16 -15.24
CA SER A 77 -4.65 -16.05 -14.92
C SER A 77 -5.98 -15.50 -15.48
N THR A 78 -6.25 -14.20 -15.39
CA THR A 78 -7.45 -13.60 -15.99
C THR A 78 -7.43 -13.66 -17.52
N LEU A 79 -6.27 -13.40 -18.14
CA LEU A 79 -6.12 -13.51 -19.60
C LEU A 79 -6.32 -14.96 -20.10
N VAL A 80 -5.74 -15.94 -19.39
CA VAL A 80 -5.90 -17.36 -19.71
C VAL A 80 -7.36 -17.77 -19.55
N SER A 81 -8.04 -17.32 -18.49
CA SER A 81 -9.46 -17.56 -18.28
C SER A 81 -10.31 -17.03 -19.44
N PHE A 82 -10.03 -15.81 -19.93
CA PHE A 82 -10.73 -15.25 -21.08
C PHE A 82 -10.57 -16.14 -22.32
N VAL A 83 -9.34 -16.58 -22.61
CA VAL A 83 -9.06 -17.47 -23.75
C VAL A 83 -9.79 -18.82 -23.60
N LEU A 84 -9.74 -19.42 -22.41
CA LEU A 84 -10.42 -20.68 -22.12
C LEU A 84 -11.94 -20.56 -22.25
N SER A 85 -12.53 -19.44 -21.81
CA SER A 85 -13.95 -19.13 -21.97
C SER A 85 -14.35 -19.12 -23.44
N GLN A 86 -13.56 -18.51 -24.32
CA GLN A 86 -13.81 -18.53 -25.77
C GLN A 86 -13.81 -19.95 -26.35
N PHE A 87 -12.88 -20.80 -25.91
CA PHE A 87 -12.85 -22.20 -26.33
C PHE A 87 -14.03 -23.01 -25.75
N ALA A 88 -14.42 -22.73 -24.50
CA ALA A 88 -15.57 -23.35 -23.86
C ALA A 88 -16.86 -23.03 -24.62
N ILE A 89 -17.07 -21.77 -25.03
CA ILE A 89 -18.23 -21.34 -25.83
C ILE A 89 -18.28 -22.09 -27.17
N LYS A 90 -17.16 -22.14 -27.90
CA LYS A 90 -17.08 -22.89 -29.18
C LYS A 90 -17.40 -24.37 -29.00
N ARG A 91 -16.93 -24.98 -27.91
CA ARG A 91 -17.21 -26.39 -27.60
C ARG A 91 -18.67 -26.61 -27.23
N GLN A 92 -19.26 -25.71 -26.44
CA GLN A 92 -20.67 -25.76 -26.07
C GLN A 92 -21.58 -25.61 -27.29
N LEU A 93 -21.20 -24.76 -28.25
CA LEU A 93 -21.94 -24.60 -29.50
C LEU A 93 -21.97 -25.92 -30.30
N LYS A 94 -20.85 -26.64 -30.38
CA LYS A 94 -20.80 -27.97 -31.00
C LYS A 94 -21.67 -29.01 -30.26
N TYR A 95 -21.75 -28.93 -28.94
CA TYR A 95 -22.61 -29.82 -28.15
C TYR A 95 -24.08 -29.51 -28.39
N ALA A 96 -24.44 -28.22 -28.49
CA ALA A 96 -25.79 -27.80 -28.84
C ALA A 96 -26.17 -28.26 -30.25
N GLU A 97 -25.28 -28.10 -31.24
CA GLU A 97 -25.47 -28.57 -32.61
C GLU A 97 -25.81 -30.07 -32.65
N LYS A 98 -24.98 -30.90 -32.02
CA LYS A 98 -25.18 -32.35 -31.96
C LYS A 98 -26.46 -32.78 -31.25
N TYR A 99 -26.83 -32.08 -30.18
CA TYR A 99 -28.06 -32.39 -29.46
C TYR A 99 -29.32 -31.95 -30.22
N TYR A 100 -29.36 -30.71 -30.72
CA TYR A 100 -30.56 -30.14 -31.33
C TYR A 100 -30.75 -30.51 -32.81
N LEU A 101 -29.66 -30.64 -33.59
CA LEU A 101 -29.72 -30.96 -35.03
C LEU A 101 -29.52 -32.45 -35.27
N ASP A 102 -28.48 -33.05 -34.69
CA ASP A 102 -28.14 -34.46 -34.92
C ASP A 102 -28.92 -35.43 -34.01
N LYS A 103 -29.68 -34.90 -33.04
CA LYS A 103 -30.50 -35.66 -32.08
C LYS A 103 -29.70 -36.66 -31.24
N GLU A 104 -28.42 -36.35 -30.99
CA GLU A 104 -27.55 -37.17 -30.14
C GLU A 104 -27.78 -36.83 -28.65
N ASP A 105 -28.67 -37.58 -27.98
CA ASP A 105 -29.05 -37.35 -26.56
C ASP A 105 -27.87 -37.40 -25.56
N GLU A 106 -26.75 -38.05 -25.92
CA GLU A 106 -25.53 -38.09 -25.10
C GLU A 106 -25.00 -36.68 -24.79
N TYR A 107 -25.18 -35.74 -25.71
CA TYR A 107 -24.63 -34.38 -25.59
C TYR A 107 -25.44 -33.48 -24.65
N LEU A 108 -26.62 -33.91 -24.21
CA LEU A 108 -27.43 -33.18 -23.23
C LEU A 108 -26.76 -33.09 -21.86
N LYS A 109 -26.06 -34.15 -21.44
CA LYS A 109 -25.41 -34.24 -20.12
C LYS A 109 -23.89 -34.11 -20.19
N LYS A 110 -23.34 -33.80 -21.36
CA LYS A 110 -21.90 -33.74 -21.55
C LYS A 110 -21.34 -32.47 -20.93
N GLU A 111 -20.47 -32.65 -19.94
CA GLU A 111 -19.82 -31.53 -19.28
C GLU A 111 -18.78 -30.87 -20.18
N ASN A 112 -18.58 -29.57 -19.96
CA ASN A 112 -17.60 -28.78 -20.67
C ASN A 112 -16.40 -28.51 -19.74
N PRO A 113 -15.35 -29.34 -19.76
CA PRO A 113 -14.23 -29.20 -18.82
C PRO A 113 -13.49 -27.87 -18.97
N LEU A 114 -13.58 -27.22 -20.14
CA LEU A 114 -13.02 -25.90 -20.37
C LEU A 114 -13.75 -24.83 -19.57
N ALA A 115 -15.06 -24.96 -19.37
CA ALA A 115 -15.83 -24.03 -18.53
C ALA A 115 -15.39 -24.14 -17.06
N THR A 116 -15.24 -25.37 -16.55
CA THR A 116 -14.74 -25.59 -15.19
C THR A 116 -13.32 -25.06 -14.99
N LEU A 117 -12.46 -25.16 -16.00
CA LEU A 117 -11.10 -24.62 -15.95
C LEU A 117 -11.09 -23.09 -15.96
N THR A 118 -11.98 -22.45 -16.72
CA THR A 118 -12.20 -21.00 -16.71
C THR A 118 -12.59 -20.51 -15.31
N ASP A 119 -13.55 -21.18 -14.67
CA ASP A 119 -14.01 -20.81 -13.32
C ASP A 119 -12.87 -20.92 -12.30
N PHE A 120 -12.07 -21.99 -12.39
CA PHE A 120 -10.90 -22.18 -11.54
C PHE A 120 -9.86 -21.06 -11.76
N ALA A 121 -9.54 -20.73 -13.01
CA ALA A 121 -8.57 -19.69 -13.35
C ALA A 121 -9.00 -18.29 -12.86
N ASN A 122 -10.30 -17.98 -12.92
CA ASN A 122 -10.85 -16.72 -12.38
C ASN A 122 -10.77 -16.67 -10.86
N TYR A 123 -11.10 -17.76 -10.18
CA TYR A 123 -10.98 -17.84 -8.73
C TYR A 123 -9.52 -17.68 -8.27
N THR A 124 -8.58 -18.38 -8.93
CA THR A 124 -7.15 -18.28 -8.58
C THR A 124 -6.61 -16.88 -8.83
N ALA A 125 -7.04 -16.19 -9.89
CA ALA A 125 -6.66 -14.81 -10.16
C ALA A 125 -7.04 -13.88 -9.01
N GLY A 126 -8.27 -14.02 -8.50
CA GLY A 126 -8.76 -13.28 -7.34
C GLY A 126 -7.93 -13.50 -6.08
N VAL A 127 -7.57 -14.76 -5.80
CA VAL A 127 -6.73 -15.11 -4.64
C VAL A 127 -5.34 -14.49 -4.77
N PHE A 128 -4.69 -14.61 -5.93
CA PHE A 128 -3.38 -13.99 -6.15
C PHE A 128 -3.42 -12.47 -6.03
N PHE A 129 -4.47 -11.83 -6.55
CA PHE A 129 -4.66 -10.38 -6.42
C PHE A 129 -4.72 -9.95 -4.94
N VAL A 130 -5.58 -10.59 -4.13
CA VAL A 130 -5.74 -10.24 -2.71
C VAL A 130 -4.43 -10.44 -1.93
N ILE A 131 -3.75 -11.57 -2.12
CA ILE A 131 -2.46 -11.84 -1.45
C ILE A 131 -1.41 -10.83 -1.92
N GLY A 132 -1.40 -10.47 -3.21
CA GLY A 132 -0.52 -9.45 -3.77
C GLY A 132 -0.70 -8.10 -3.07
N VAL A 133 -1.95 -7.62 -2.96
CA VAL A 133 -2.29 -6.36 -2.29
C VAL A 133 -1.83 -6.38 -0.82
N ILE A 134 -2.17 -7.43 -0.07
CA ILE A 134 -1.78 -7.54 1.35
C ILE A 134 -0.25 -7.49 1.49
N THR A 135 0.46 -8.24 0.64
CA THR A 135 1.93 -8.31 0.68
C THR A 135 2.56 -6.95 0.38
N THR A 136 2.03 -6.21 -0.60
CA THR A 136 2.51 -4.85 -0.91
C THR A 136 2.26 -3.90 0.27
N ILE A 137 1.07 -3.92 0.88
CA ILE A 137 0.75 -3.07 2.03
C ILE A 137 1.69 -3.36 3.20
N VAL A 138 1.94 -4.64 3.51
CA VAL A 138 2.85 -5.04 4.58
C VAL A 138 4.27 -4.56 4.29
N PHE A 139 4.77 -4.75 3.07
CA PHE A 139 6.11 -4.30 2.67
C PHE A 139 6.28 -2.79 2.86
N VAL A 140 5.33 -1.99 2.35
CA VAL A 140 5.38 -0.53 2.46
C VAL A 140 5.31 -0.10 3.93
N SER A 141 4.44 -0.71 4.73
CA SER A 141 4.26 -0.37 6.15
C SER A 141 5.52 -0.61 6.97
N VAL A 142 6.18 -1.76 6.77
CA VAL A 142 7.42 -2.11 7.49
C VAL A 142 8.56 -1.18 7.10
N ASN A 143 8.68 -0.82 5.82
CA ASN A 143 9.80 0.00 5.35
C ASN A 143 9.65 1.48 5.72
N ILE A 144 8.44 2.02 5.73
CA ILE A 144 8.19 3.39 6.21
C ILE A 144 8.47 3.49 7.72
N GLN A 145 8.03 2.52 8.53
CA GLN A 145 8.24 2.54 9.98
C GLN A 145 9.70 2.24 10.37
N GLY A 146 10.36 1.32 9.67
CA GLY A 146 11.77 0.98 9.88
C GLY A 146 12.71 2.15 9.63
N GLY A 147 12.45 2.97 8.60
CA GLY A 147 13.21 4.19 8.34
C GLY A 147 13.13 5.22 9.48
N ASN A 148 11.96 5.37 10.08
CA ASN A 148 11.76 6.27 11.23
C ASN A 148 12.46 5.76 12.51
N ASN A 149 12.42 4.45 12.76
CA ASN A 149 13.01 3.85 13.96
C ASN A 149 14.55 3.84 13.91
N MET A 150 15.15 3.51 12.75
CA MET A 150 16.61 3.58 12.55
C MET A 150 17.14 5.01 12.71
N THR A 151 16.40 6.01 12.23
CA THR A 151 16.77 7.43 12.41
C THR A 151 16.74 7.85 13.87
N LYS A 152 15.72 7.43 14.63
CA LYS A 152 15.65 7.71 16.09
C LYS A 152 16.76 7.02 16.87
N GLN A 153 17.17 5.82 16.45
CA GLN A 153 18.24 5.06 17.11
C GLN A 153 19.61 5.67 16.84
N LEU A 154 19.90 6.05 15.59
CA LEU A 154 21.12 6.78 15.21
C LEU A 154 21.25 8.13 15.95
N ILE A 155 20.14 8.87 16.15
CA ILE A 155 20.15 10.12 16.92
C ILE A 155 20.34 9.87 18.43
N LYS A 156 19.80 8.76 18.97
CA LYS A 156 20.05 8.36 20.37
C LYS A 156 21.49 7.93 20.61
N ASP A 157 22.08 7.18 19.69
CA ASP A 157 23.46 6.70 19.79
C ASP A 157 24.48 7.82 19.49
N ALA A 158 24.12 8.79 18.65
CA ALA A 158 24.90 10.02 18.47
C ALA A 158 24.80 10.99 19.67
N ALA A 159 23.76 10.88 20.51
CA ALA A 159 23.62 11.66 21.74
C ALA A 159 24.42 11.08 22.92
N SER A 160 24.99 9.88 22.80
CA SER A 160 26.01 9.37 23.72
C SER A 160 27.42 9.82 23.31
N VAL A 161 27.64 11.14 23.23
CA VAL A 161 28.99 11.69 23.12
C VAL A 161 29.67 11.57 24.50
N PRO A 162 30.93 11.10 24.60
CA PRO A 162 31.67 11.14 25.86
C PRO A 162 31.83 12.59 26.29
N SER A 163 31.65 12.88 27.59
CA SER A 163 32.01 14.18 28.14
C SER A 163 33.45 14.52 27.76
N LEU A 164 33.67 15.65 27.09
CA LEU A 164 35.01 16.17 26.80
C LEU A 164 35.78 16.25 28.12
N GLN A 165 36.73 15.33 28.32
CA GLN A 165 37.69 15.39 29.40
C GLN A 165 38.51 16.66 29.19
N LYS A 166 38.33 17.62 30.09
CA LYS A 166 39.08 18.88 30.07
C LYS A 166 40.56 18.55 30.32
N VAL A 167 41.37 18.54 29.27
CA VAL A 167 42.82 18.41 29.37
C VAL A 167 43.32 19.65 30.13
N GLN A 168 43.91 19.43 31.31
CA GLN A 168 44.64 20.46 32.03
C GLN A 168 45.93 20.71 31.25
N THR A 169 45.98 21.78 30.47
CA THR A 169 47.21 22.24 29.86
C THR A 169 48.06 22.90 30.94
N GLU A 170 49.08 22.19 31.44
CA GLU A 170 50.15 22.82 32.21
C GLU A 170 50.80 23.91 31.35
N THR A 171 50.81 25.13 31.87
CA THR A 171 51.39 26.29 31.19
C THR A 171 52.90 26.23 31.34
N GLU A 172 53.62 25.68 30.35
CA GLU A 172 55.06 25.88 30.24
C GLU A 172 55.33 27.32 29.73
N LYS A 173 55.80 28.18 30.64
CA LYS A 173 56.18 29.56 30.34
C LYS A 173 57.52 29.61 29.60
N ARG A 174 57.52 29.81 28.27
CA ARG A 174 58.68 30.33 27.52
C ARG A 174 58.26 31.18 26.32
N GLY A 175 58.59 32.47 26.32
CA GLY A 175 58.53 33.35 25.12
C GLY A 175 58.05 34.77 25.40
N ALA A 176 58.65 35.76 24.73
CA ALA A 176 58.73 37.17 25.11
C ALA A 176 57.43 38.01 25.00
N THR A 177 57.34 39.03 25.83
CA THR A 177 56.23 39.98 25.99
C THR A 177 56.04 40.88 24.76
N ILE A 178 54.84 40.88 24.18
CA ILE A 178 54.41 41.88 23.20
C ILE A 178 53.55 42.92 23.95
N PRO A 179 53.79 44.23 23.82
CA PRO A 179 52.99 45.25 24.51
C PRO A 179 51.55 45.31 23.97
N GLU A 180 50.60 45.41 24.90
CA GLU A 180 49.17 45.58 24.61
C GLU A 180 48.86 47.05 24.20
N LEU A 181 48.06 47.25 23.16
CA LEU A 181 47.59 48.59 22.76
C LEU A 181 46.59 49.12 23.79
N GLN A 182 46.86 50.32 24.32
CA GLN A 182 45.97 50.97 25.28
C GLN A 182 44.74 51.58 24.58
N PRO A 183 43.52 51.39 25.13
CA PRO A 183 42.34 52.05 24.61
C PRO A 183 42.29 53.51 25.09
N VAL A 184 41.99 54.41 24.15
CA VAL A 184 41.71 55.82 24.44
C VAL A 184 40.30 55.94 25.06
N LYS A 185 40.23 56.42 26.30
CA LYS A 185 38.99 56.95 26.93
C LYS A 185 38.67 58.30 26.28
N THR A 186 37.42 58.68 26.03
CA THR A 186 36.38 59.26 26.93
C THR A 186 35.35 59.93 25.96
N PRO A 187 34.19 60.54 26.35
CA PRO A 187 33.42 60.57 27.60
C PRO A 187 31.87 60.38 27.43
N ALA A 188 31.16 60.03 28.52
CA ALA A 188 29.73 60.31 28.74
C ALA A 188 29.56 61.76 29.28
N PRO A 189 28.36 62.41 29.46
CA PRO A 189 26.97 61.91 29.58
C PRO A 189 25.89 62.80 28.87
N SER A 190 24.59 62.43 28.84
CA SER A 190 23.49 63.04 29.65
C SER A 190 22.15 62.32 29.32
N THR A 191 21.36 61.73 30.24
CA THR A 191 20.45 62.19 31.33
C THR A 191 18.96 61.93 30.96
N GLN A 192 18.17 61.53 31.97
CA GLN A 192 16.69 61.57 32.12
C GLN A 192 15.90 60.34 31.63
N GLU A 193 15.40 59.48 32.54
CA GLU A 193 14.23 59.59 33.46
C GLU A 193 12.95 58.98 32.86
N SER A 194 12.57 57.81 33.35
CA SER A 194 11.19 57.62 33.83
C SER A 194 11.09 56.41 34.76
N ASN A 195 10.70 56.77 35.97
CA ASN A 195 10.34 55.95 37.12
C ASN A 195 8.90 55.42 36.94
N SER A 196 8.55 54.26 37.50
CA SER A 196 7.31 54.01 38.28
C SER A 196 6.98 52.50 38.47
N GLN A 197 7.06 52.08 39.74
CA GLN A 197 6.15 51.19 40.51
C GLN A 197 5.86 49.75 40.02
N SER A 198 6.35 48.70 40.69
CA SER A 198 5.96 48.11 42.00
C SER A 198 4.67 47.26 42.00
N SER A 199 4.79 45.96 42.26
CA SER A 199 4.02 45.28 43.32
C SER A 199 4.59 43.90 43.65
N GLN A 200 4.70 43.67 44.96
CA GLN A 200 5.33 42.54 45.63
C GLN A 200 4.39 41.35 45.83
N SER A 201 5.06 40.20 45.86
CA SER A 201 4.77 38.96 46.57
C SER A 201 4.29 39.13 48.03
N SER A 202 3.27 38.33 48.37
CA SER A 202 3.08 37.55 49.62
C SER A 202 3.01 38.24 50.98
N GLY A 203 1.94 37.91 51.73
CA GLY A 203 2.01 37.82 53.19
C GLY A 203 0.78 38.30 53.96
N THR A 204 -0.26 37.47 54.02
CA THR A 204 -1.33 37.59 55.01
C THR A 204 -0.92 36.82 56.28
N VAL A 205 -0.99 37.43 57.47
CA VAL A 205 -1.47 36.80 58.75
C VAL A 205 -1.52 37.84 59.89
N LYS A 206 -2.73 37.96 60.49
CA LYS A 206 -3.13 38.42 61.85
C LYS A 206 -2.95 39.91 62.17
N LYS A 207 -3.87 40.59 62.89
CA LYS A 207 -4.79 40.16 63.96
C LYS A 207 -5.81 41.29 64.24
N GLU A 208 -6.99 40.88 64.73
CA GLU A 208 -8.01 41.65 65.50
C GLU A 208 -8.87 42.70 64.78
#